data_AF-A0A8I6TIS5-F1
#
_entry.id   AF-A0A8I6TIS5-F1
#
_cell.length_a   1.000
_cell.length_b   1.000
_cell.length_c   1.000
_cell.angle_alpha   90.00
_cell.angle_beta   90.00
_cell.angle_gamma   90.00
#
_symmetry.space_group_name_H-M   'P 1'
#
loop_
_entity.id
_entity.type
_entity.pdbx_description
1 polymer ?
#
loop_
_entity_poly.entity_id
_entity_poly.type
_entity_poly.pdbx_seq_one_letter_code
_entity_poly.pdbx_strand_id
1 'polypeptide(L)'
;MFSSKERLRRRTGKNKVDRFAYLTLLKEEYEKTNSKEAKHQVLANLANFAYDPINYEFIRKLGIIDLFLGELSSNDEQLAEYAIAGICNLCLDLENKEHIISTPAALHVIKGCLNSNREEIVLSALSTLMFLITPKSKQVITSKETVEIVVALSKNPNPRVHNLAKLFLQDYCTEEQVAEGEASLASILSLHHAPEFSEEKVVSKVDVERFAKLSGDTNTVHSGENAIVHGALLNSYVSSIIGTKLPGHGTVVVSQKFRFPNPCRVDEKIIISVEIKGERRKLMTCFFKVMTKSNQKIVMEGEAQLLMPEKKSLN
;
A
#
# COMPACT_ATOMS: atom_id res chain seq x y z
N MET A 1 -6.19 30.14 4.93
CA MET A 1 -6.64 31.49 4.49
C MET A 1 -8.18 31.48 4.49
N PHE A 2 -8.82 31.73 5.63
CA PHE A 2 -10.28 31.66 5.77
C PHE A 2 -10.99 32.85 5.09
N SER A 3 -12.21 32.64 4.60
CA SER A 3 -13.00 33.70 3.97
C SER A 3 -13.78 34.48 5.02
N SER A 4 -13.75 35.81 4.93
CA SER A 4 -14.66 36.65 5.71
C SER A 4 -15.97 36.88 4.96
N LYS A 5 -17.06 37.16 5.70
CA LYS A 5 -18.35 37.56 5.13
C LYS A 5 -18.20 38.75 4.16
N GLU A 6 -17.31 39.68 4.48
CA GLU A 6 -17.02 40.84 3.64
C GLU A 6 -16.27 40.46 2.35
N ARG A 7 -15.27 39.57 2.41
CA ARG A 7 -14.54 39.08 1.23
C ARG A 7 -15.44 38.27 0.30
N LEU A 8 -16.37 37.50 0.85
CA LEU A 8 -17.37 36.76 0.08
C LEU A 8 -18.33 37.70 -0.65
N ARG A 9 -18.81 38.76 0.01
CA ARG A 9 -19.64 39.82 -0.60
C ARG A 9 -18.92 40.56 -1.73
N ARG A 10 -17.59 40.73 -1.64
CA ARG A 10 -16.78 41.36 -2.71
C ARG A 10 -16.54 40.45 -3.91
N ARG A 11 -16.49 39.12 -3.72
CA ARG A 11 -16.25 38.14 -4.81
C ARG A 11 -17.53 37.65 -5.50
N THR A 12 -18.70 37.86 -4.90
CA THR A 12 -19.98 37.55 -5.54
C THR A 12 -20.29 38.63 -6.58
N GLY A 13 -20.23 38.25 -7.86
CA GLY A 13 -20.50 39.15 -9.00
C GLY A 13 -21.96 39.61 -9.08
N LYS A 14 -22.30 40.36 -10.15
CA LYS A 14 -23.64 40.96 -10.37
C LYS A 14 -24.81 39.98 -10.29
N ASN A 15 -24.59 38.68 -10.55
CA ASN A 15 -25.59 37.62 -10.37
C ASN A 15 -25.41 36.99 -8.98
N LYS A 16 -26.14 37.52 -7.99
CA LYS A 16 -26.06 37.14 -6.57
C LYS A 16 -26.69 35.78 -6.31
N VAL A 17 -26.01 34.68 -6.62
CA VAL A 17 -26.37 33.40 -6.00
C VAL A 17 -25.81 33.42 -4.58
N ASP A 18 -26.70 33.38 -3.59
CA ASP A 18 -26.33 33.29 -2.18
C ASP A 18 -25.48 32.03 -1.91
N ARG A 19 -24.55 32.07 -0.95
CA ARG A 19 -23.61 30.95 -0.71
C ARG A 19 -24.36 29.66 -0.36
N PHE A 20 -25.44 29.76 0.43
CA PHE A 20 -26.29 28.62 0.73
C PHE A 20 -26.95 28.10 -0.55
N ALA A 21 -27.56 28.99 -1.34
CA ALA A 21 -28.18 28.62 -2.61
C ALA A 21 -27.21 27.95 -3.59
N TYR A 22 -25.94 28.40 -3.64
CA TYR A 22 -24.92 27.77 -4.47
C TYR A 22 -24.57 26.34 -4.00
N LEU A 23 -24.41 26.14 -2.69
CA LEU A 23 -24.19 24.79 -2.14
C LEU A 23 -25.41 23.90 -2.34
N THR A 24 -26.63 24.44 -2.27
CA THR A 24 -27.87 23.73 -2.62
C THR A 24 -27.84 23.28 -4.08
N LEU A 25 -27.49 24.16 -5.02
CA LEU A 25 -27.40 23.81 -6.44
C LEU A 25 -26.38 22.69 -6.69
N LEU A 26 -25.20 22.75 -6.04
CA LEU A 26 -24.21 21.69 -6.14
C LEU A 26 -24.77 20.36 -5.61
N LYS A 27 -25.42 20.36 -4.44
CA LYS A 27 -26.01 19.15 -3.89
C LYS A 27 -27.07 18.56 -4.83
N GLU A 28 -27.98 19.39 -5.34
CA GLU A 28 -29.02 18.94 -6.27
C GLU A 28 -28.44 18.43 -7.59
N GLU A 29 -27.38 19.07 -8.10
CA GLU A 29 -26.68 18.61 -9.29
C GLU A 29 -26.09 17.22 -9.07
N TYR A 30 -25.47 16.98 -7.92
CA TYR A 30 -24.94 15.66 -7.56
C TYR A 30 -26.02 14.58 -7.56
N GLU A 31 -27.18 14.87 -6.97
CA GLU A 31 -28.29 13.93 -6.83
C GLU A 31 -28.99 13.63 -8.17
N LYS A 32 -29.08 14.63 -9.05
CA LYS A 32 -29.84 14.52 -10.32
C LYS A 32 -28.99 14.04 -11.49
N THR A 33 -27.68 14.26 -11.47
CA THR A 33 -26.82 13.94 -12.61
C THR A 33 -26.50 12.44 -12.70
N ASN A 34 -26.50 11.93 -13.94
CA ASN A 34 -26.01 10.59 -14.26
C ASN A 34 -24.56 10.59 -14.78
N SER A 35 -23.95 11.77 -15.01
CA SER A 35 -22.56 11.87 -15.45
C SER A 35 -21.62 11.66 -14.28
N LYS A 36 -20.68 10.72 -14.45
CA LYS A 36 -19.63 10.41 -13.48
C LYS A 36 -18.71 11.60 -13.27
N GLU A 37 -18.32 12.25 -14.36
CA GLU A 37 -17.45 13.44 -14.37
C GLU A 37 -18.10 14.61 -13.63
N ALA A 38 -19.41 14.83 -13.85
CA ALA A 38 -20.16 15.84 -13.11
C ALA A 38 -20.18 15.53 -11.61
N LYS A 39 -20.42 14.27 -11.22
CA LYS A 39 -20.37 13.85 -9.80
C LYS A 39 -19.01 14.10 -9.18
N HIS A 40 -17.92 13.74 -9.87
CA HIS A 40 -16.55 14.02 -9.40
C HIS A 40 -16.32 15.50 -9.19
N GLN A 41 -16.68 16.32 -10.18
CA GLN A 41 -16.48 17.77 -10.13
C GLN A 41 -17.27 18.43 -9.00
N VAL A 42 -18.52 18.02 -8.81
CA VAL A 42 -19.38 18.54 -7.77
C VAL A 42 -18.88 18.11 -6.39
N LEU A 43 -18.55 16.84 -6.19
CA LEU A 43 -18.08 16.34 -4.88
C LEU A 43 -16.73 16.96 -4.50
N ALA A 44 -15.82 17.11 -5.45
CA ALA A 44 -14.56 17.83 -5.24
C ALA A 44 -14.79 19.29 -4.85
N ASN A 45 -15.75 19.97 -5.49
CA ASN A 45 -16.12 21.33 -5.12
C ASN A 45 -16.67 21.40 -3.69
N LEU A 46 -17.57 20.49 -3.31
CA LEU A 46 -18.09 20.41 -1.94
C LEU A 46 -16.96 20.18 -0.92
N ALA A 47 -16.02 19.28 -1.22
CA ALA A 47 -14.87 18.99 -0.35
C ALA A 47 -13.95 20.22 -0.16
N ASN A 48 -13.80 21.06 -1.20
CA ASN A 48 -13.07 22.32 -1.10
C ASN A 48 -13.79 23.35 -0.20
N PHE A 49 -15.14 23.38 -0.23
CA PHE A 49 -15.91 24.26 0.68
C PHE A 49 -15.85 23.80 2.15
N ALA A 50 -15.63 22.51 2.38
CA ALA A 50 -15.53 21.90 3.69
C ALA A 50 -14.33 22.35 4.54
N TYR A 51 -13.34 23.05 3.97
CA TYR A 51 -12.22 23.62 4.73
C TYR A 51 -12.55 24.95 5.45
N ASP A 52 -13.56 25.71 4.98
CA ASP A 52 -13.84 27.06 5.49
C ASP A 52 -15.03 27.05 6.47
N PRO A 53 -14.81 27.42 7.76
CA PRO A 53 -15.85 27.37 8.80
C PRO A 53 -17.12 28.15 8.49
N ILE A 54 -17.04 29.18 7.64
CA ILE A 54 -18.22 29.94 7.21
C ILE A 54 -19.28 29.10 6.50
N ASN A 55 -18.89 27.92 5.98
CA ASN A 55 -19.80 27.02 5.28
C ASN A 55 -20.38 25.92 6.18
N TYR A 56 -19.92 25.75 7.42
CA TYR A 56 -20.25 24.56 8.22
C TYR A 56 -21.74 24.46 8.54
N GLU A 57 -22.39 25.57 8.91
CA GLU A 57 -23.83 25.60 9.15
C GLU A 57 -24.62 25.20 7.89
N PHE A 58 -24.18 25.67 6.72
CA PHE A 58 -24.80 25.32 5.44
C PHE A 58 -24.61 23.84 5.10
N ILE A 59 -23.39 23.33 5.30
CA ILE A 59 -23.03 21.92 5.08
C ILE A 59 -23.89 20.99 5.93
N ARG A 60 -24.11 21.33 7.21
CA ARG A 60 -25.00 20.59 8.11
C ARG A 60 -26.45 20.64 7.63
N LYS A 61 -26.98 21.84 7.36
CA LYS A 61 -28.38 22.00 6.90
C LYS A 61 -28.66 21.26 5.59
N LEU A 62 -27.67 21.15 4.71
CA LEU A 62 -27.79 20.47 3.44
C LEU A 62 -27.49 18.96 3.55
N GLY A 63 -27.09 18.41 4.70
CA GLY A 63 -26.76 16.98 4.83
C GLY A 63 -25.56 16.56 3.95
N ILE A 64 -24.61 17.47 3.70
CA ILE A 64 -23.44 17.18 2.86
C ILE A 64 -22.47 16.22 3.56
N ILE A 65 -22.44 16.19 4.90
CA ILE A 65 -21.65 15.20 5.66
C ILE A 65 -22.14 13.79 5.35
N ASP A 66 -23.46 13.58 5.39
CA ASP A 66 -24.07 12.27 5.12
C ASP A 66 -23.86 11.84 3.66
N LEU A 67 -23.89 12.81 2.74
CA LEU A 67 -23.51 12.59 1.34
C LEU A 67 -22.07 12.06 1.23
N PHE A 68 -21.09 12.71 1.89
CA PHE A 68 -19.72 12.22 1.87
C PHE A 68 -19.61 10.81 2.48
N LEU A 69 -20.26 10.57 3.62
CA LEU A 69 -20.24 9.25 4.27
C LEU A 69 -20.79 8.14 3.35
N GLY A 70 -21.85 8.43 2.59
CA GLY A 70 -22.41 7.50 1.61
C GLY A 70 -21.43 7.15 0.48
N GLU A 71 -20.63 8.10 0.03
CA GLU A 71 -19.68 7.91 -1.08
C GLU A 71 -18.40 7.15 -0.67
N LEU A 72 -18.11 7.01 0.63
CA LEU A 72 -16.97 6.22 1.11
C LEU A 72 -17.07 4.72 0.78
N SER A 73 -18.30 4.21 0.62
CA SER A 73 -18.55 2.82 0.22
C SER A 73 -18.86 2.67 -1.27
N SER A 74 -18.69 3.73 -2.07
CA SER A 74 -18.87 3.65 -3.51
C SER A 74 -17.76 2.82 -4.17
N ASN A 75 -18.05 2.20 -5.32
CA ASN A 75 -17.04 1.54 -6.15
C ASN A 75 -16.13 2.54 -6.90
N ASP A 76 -16.27 3.83 -6.64
CA ASP A 76 -15.55 4.90 -7.31
C ASP A 76 -14.52 5.51 -6.36
N GLU A 77 -13.27 5.04 -6.48
CA GLU A 77 -12.18 5.47 -5.61
C GLU A 77 -11.92 6.99 -5.66
N GLN A 78 -12.29 7.68 -6.74
CA GLN A 78 -12.12 9.12 -6.83
C GLN A 78 -13.20 9.88 -6.06
N LEU A 79 -14.46 9.39 -6.06
CA LEU A 79 -15.50 9.94 -5.19
C LEU A 79 -15.18 9.68 -3.72
N ALA A 80 -14.74 8.46 -3.38
CA ALA A 80 -14.33 8.11 -2.03
C ALA A 80 -13.19 9.01 -1.52
N GLU A 81 -12.20 9.33 -2.35
CA GLU A 81 -11.12 10.26 -2.01
C GLU A 81 -11.63 11.67 -1.72
N TYR A 82 -12.47 12.25 -2.58
CA TYR A 82 -13.04 13.58 -2.33
C TYR A 82 -13.91 13.60 -1.07
N ALA A 83 -14.68 12.54 -0.85
CA ALA A 83 -15.52 12.40 0.32
C ALA A 83 -14.71 12.34 1.62
N ILE A 84 -13.71 11.46 1.72
CA ILE A 84 -12.91 11.35 2.95
C ILE A 84 -12.10 12.62 3.22
N ALA A 85 -11.60 13.30 2.17
CA ALA A 85 -10.94 14.59 2.31
C ALA A 85 -11.89 15.67 2.84
N GLY A 86 -13.14 15.70 2.34
CA GLY A 86 -14.19 16.59 2.83
C GLY A 86 -14.52 16.33 4.31
N ILE A 87 -14.68 15.07 4.70
CA ILE A 87 -14.93 14.67 6.10
C ILE A 87 -13.75 15.07 7.00
N CYS A 88 -12.52 14.81 6.56
CA CYS A 88 -11.31 15.16 7.30
C CYS A 88 -11.25 16.66 7.62
N ASN A 89 -11.62 17.51 6.66
CA ASN A 89 -11.69 18.96 6.88
C ASN A 89 -12.79 19.36 7.88
N LEU A 90 -13.96 18.72 7.79
CA LEU A 90 -15.13 19.07 8.60
C LEU A 90 -15.03 18.62 10.06
N CYS A 91 -14.36 17.49 10.32
CA CYS A 91 -14.31 16.87 11.65
C CYS A 91 -13.49 17.64 12.69
N LEU A 92 -12.81 18.73 12.30
CA LEU A 92 -12.17 19.67 13.22
C LEU A 92 -13.18 20.53 13.99
N ASP A 93 -14.39 20.73 13.46
CA ASP A 93 -15.49 21.42 14.12
C ASP A 93 -16.21 20.52 15.13
N LEU A 94 -16.60 21.07 16.28
CA LEU A 94 -17.20 20.28 17.36
C LEU A 94 -18.59 19.72 16.97
N GLU A 95 -19.44 20.52 16.33
CA GLU A 95 -20.78 20.08 15.92
C GLU A 95 -20.70 19.03 14.81
N ASN A 96 -19.85 19.24 13.79
CA ASN A 96 -19.65 18.26 12.73
C ASN A 96 -19.08 16.96 13.28
N LYS A 97 -18.13 17.03 14.22
CA LYS A 97 -17.55 15.87 14.89
C LYS A 97 -18.61 15.05 15.61
N GLU A 98 -19.46 15.70 16.41
CA GLU A 98 -20.54 14.99 17.12
C GLU A 98 -21.55 14.38 16.15
N HIS A 99 -21.89 15.08 15.06
CA HIS A 99 -22.74 14.54 13.98
C HIS A 99 -22.15 13.27 13.36
N ILE A 100 -20.87 13.30 12.98
CA ILE A 100 -20.18 12.16 12.37
C ILE A 100 -20.15 10.97 13.34
N ILE A 101 -19.77 11.19 14.60
CA ILE A 101 -19.68 10.11 15.61
C ILE A 101 -21.06 9.52 15.92
N SER A 102 -22.10 10.35 15.94
CA SER A 102 -23.48 9.93 16.22
C SER A 102 -24.17 9.28 15.02
N THR A 103 -23.63 9.45 13.81
CA THR A 103 -24.19 8.86 12.60
C THR A 103 -23.92 7.35 12.57
N PRO A 104 -24.95 6.50 12.45
CA PRO A 104 -24.77 5.05 12.38
C PRO A 104 -23.82 4.64 11.24
N ALA A 105 -22.95 3.67 11.52
CA ALA A 105 -21.95 3.14 10.59
C ALA A 105 -20.88 4.14 10.07
N ALA A 106 -20.93 5.44 10.42
CA ALA A 106 -19.96 6.42 9.94
C ALA A 106 -18.50 6.04 10.28
N LEU A 107 -18.23 5.67 11.54
CA LEU A 107 -16.90 5.21 11.95
C LEU A 107 -16.50 3.90 11.25
N HIS A 108 -17.46 3.03 10.94
CA HIS A 108 -17.19 1.77 10.24
C HIS A 108 -16.73 2.03 8.80
N VAL A 109 -17.43 2.90 8.05
CA VAL A 109 -17.05 3.22 6.67
C VAL A 109 -15.75 4.02 6.60
N ILE A 110 -15.49 4.92 7.56
CA ILE A 110 -14.20 5.64 7.67
C ILE A 110 -13.06 4.67 7.97
N LYS A 111 -13.24 3.73 8.90
CA LYS A 111 -12.25 2.67 9.16
C LYS A 111 -11.99 1.80 7.92
N GLY A 112 -13.03 1.49 7.16
CA GLY A 112 -12.92 0.73 5.90
C GLY A 112 -11.94 1.36 4.91
N CYS A 113 -11.85 2.69 4.88
CA CYS A 113 -10.94 3.44 4.01
C CYS A 113 -9.45 3.16 4.28
N LEU A 114 -9.08 2.64 5.46
CA LEU A 114 -7.70 2.25 5.77
C LEU A 114 -7.19 1.10 4.90
N ASN A 115 -8.09 0.29 4.32
CA ASN A 115 -7.74 -0.81 3.42
C ASN A 115 -7.62 -0.39 1.94
N SER A 116 -7.72 0.91 1.64
CA SER A 116 -7.61 1.39 0.27
C SER A 116 -6.20 1.19 -0.31
N ASN A 117 -6.13 0.86 -1.60
CA ASN A 117 -4.87 0.86 -2.35
C ASN A 117 -4.39 2.29 -2.69
N ARG A 118 -5.23 3.30 -2.46
CA ARG A 118 -4.90 4.71 -2.71
C ARG A 118 -4.39 5.38 -1.45
N GLU A 119 -3.14 5.81 -1.50
CA GLU A 119 -2.44 6.41 -0.36
C GLU A 119 -3.15 7.66 0.19
N GLU A 120 -3.71 8.52 -0.67
CA GLU A 120 -4.43 9.73 -0.24
C GLU A 120 -5.71 9.42 0.55
N ILE A 121 -6.40 8.31 0.23
CA ILE A 121 -7.55 7.84 0.99
C ILE A 121 -7.11 7.36 2.37
N VAL A 122 -6.06 6.54 2.42
CA VAL A 122 -5.51 6.00 3.68
C VAL A 122 -5.04 7.13 4.60
N LEU A 123 -4.34 8.12 4.05
CA LEU A 123 -3.87 9.29 4.81
C LEU A 123 -5.02 10.11 5.38
N SER A 124 -6.01 10.42 4.55
CA SER A 124 -7.20 11.16 4.98
C SER A 124 -7.99 10.39 6.03
N ALA A 125 -8.09 9.05 5.89
CA ALA A 125 -8.75 8.19 6.86
C ALA A 125 -8.02 8.17 8.21
N LEU A 126 -6.70 7.99 8.22
CA LEU A 126 -5.88 8.06 9.44
C LEU A 126 -6.06 9.42 10.15
N SER A 127 -5.91 10.54 9.42
CA SER A 127 -6.10 11.88 9.99
C SER A 127 -7.52 12.10 10.52
N THR A 128 -8.53 11.67 9.77
CA THR A 128 -9.94 11.76 10.18
C THR A 128 -10.17 10.99 11.48
N LEU A 129 -9.68 9.76 11.58
CA LEU A 129 -9.81 8.95 12.79
C LEU A 129 -9.12 9.61 13.99
N MET A 130 -7.91 10.16 13.82
CA MET A 130 -7.22 10.91 14.89
C MET A 130 -8.06 12.10 15.37
N PHE A 131 -8.64 12.87 14.45
CA PHE A 131 -9.48 14.02 14.79
C PHE A 131 -10.82 13.64 15.42
N LEU A 132 -11.36 12.48 15.10
CA LEU A 132 -12.62 11.96 15.66
C LEU A 132 -12.45 11.28 17.02
N ILE A 133 -11.24 11.15 17.56
CA ILE A 133 -11.05 10.56 18.90
C ILE A 133 -11.62 11.45 19.99
N THR A 134 -12.55 10.87 20.74
CA THR A 134 -13.20 11.41 21.94
C THR A 134 -13.35 10.26 22.95
N PRO A 135 -13.69 10.52 24.23
CA PRO A 135 -14.00 9.44 25.16
C PRO A 135 -15.09 8.47 24.66
N LYS A 136 -16.05 8.94 23.85
CA LYS A 136 -17.13 8.11 23.28
C LYS A 136 -16.68 7.24 22.11
N SER A 137 -15.77 7.73 21.27
CA SER A 137 -15.38 7.08 20.01
C SER A 137 -14.07 6.30 20.12
N LYS A 138 -13.24 6.56 21.14
CA LYS A 138 -11.88 6.00 21.26
C LYS A 138 -11.87 4.48 21.13
N GLN A 139 -12.70 3.76 21.88
CA GLN A 139 -12.72 2.29 21.87
C GLN A 139 -13.11 1.71 20.50
N VAL A 140 -13.98 2.38 19.75
CA VAL A 140 -14.41 1.94 18.41
C VAL A 140 -13.31 2.22 17.38
N ILE A 141 -12.66 3.38 17.48
CA ILE A 141 -11.58 3.80 16.60
C ILE A 141 -10.34 2.92 16.83
N THR A 142 -9.94 2.68 18.08
CA THR A 142 -8.79 1.83 18.44
C THR A 142 -9.18 0.37 18.69
N SER A 143 -10.22 -0.14 18.01
CA SER A 143 -10.57 -1.56 18.08
C SER A 143 -9.41 -2.42 17.55
N LYS A 144 -9.38 -3.68 17.98
CA LYS A 144 -8.36 -4.65 17.58
C LYS A 144 -8.14 -4.68 16.07
N GLU A 145 -9.22 -4.75 15.29
CA GLU A 145 -9.14 -4.81 13.83
C GLU A 145 -8.52 -3.54 13.24
N THR A 146 -8.82 -2.36 13.80
CA THR A 146 -8.18 -1.12 13.34
C THR A 146 -6.69 -1.14 13.65
N VAL A 147 -6.32 -1.52 14.87
CA VAL A 147 -4.93 -1.50 15.32
C VAL A 147 -4.08 -2.44 14.48
N GLU A 148 -4.57 -3.64 14.16
CA GLU A 148 -3.90 -4.57 13.25
C GLU A 148 -3.62 -3.95 11.87
N ILE A 149 -4.61 -3.27 11.27
CA ILE A 149 -4.43 -2.58 9.98
C ILE A 149 -3.41 -1.45 10.12
N VAL A 150 -3.50 -0.62 11.16
CA VAL A 150 -2.59 0.53 11.34
C VAL A 150 -1.16 0.05 11.63
N VAL A 151 -0.98 -1.07 12.36
CA VAL A 151 0.32 -1.73 12.53
C VAL A 151 0.90 -2.15 11.17
N ALA A 152 0.11 -2.75 10.29
CA ALA A 152 0.57 -3.06 8.93
C ALA A 152 0.94 -1.79 8.13
N LEU A 153 0.11 -0.73 8.20
CA LEU A 153 0.39 0.57 7.58
C LEU A 153 1.65 1.23 8.14
N SER A 154 2.01 0.98 9.40
CA SER A 154 3.26 1.45 10.01
C SER A 154 4.52 0.82 9.39
N LYS A 155 4.38 -0.19 8.52
CA LYS A 155 5.48 -0.78 7.74
C LYS A 155 5.38 -0.44 6.24
N ASN A 156 4.45 0.44 5.84
CA ASN A 156 4.25 0.82 4.44
C ASN A 156 5.49 1.52 3.86
N PRO A 157 5.88 1.26 2.59
CA PRO A 157 7.03 1.90 1.96
C PRO A 157 6.87 3.41 1.75
N ASN A 158 5.63 3.92 1.68
CA ASN A 158 5.39 5.35 1.58
C ASN A 158 5.64 6.03 2.94
N PRO A 159 6.57 6.99 3.03
CA PRO A 159 6.93 7.62 4.29
C PRO A 159 5.78 8.42 4.93
N ARG A 160 4.86 8.99 4.14
CA ARG A 160 3.70 9.72 4.68
C ARG A 160 2.76 8.77 5.43
N VAL A 161 2.42 7.64 4.82
CA VAL A 161 1.53 6.63 5.42
C VAL A 161 2.20 6.01 6.64
N HIS A 162 3.46 5.60 6.49
CA HIS A 162 4.30 5.06 7.56
C HIS A 162 4.33 5.95 8.81
N ASN A 163 4.66 7.23 8.62
CA ASN A 163 4.80 8.18 9.73
C ASN A 163 3.46 8.46 10.41
N LEU A 164 2.39 8.66 9.64
CA LEU A 164 1.08 8.95 10.21
C LEU A 164 0.50 7.75 10.96
N ALA A 165 0.69 6.53 10.46
CA ALA A 165 0.31 5.31 11.15
C ALA A 165 1.07 5.15 12.48
N LYS A 166 2.37 5.45 12.50
CA LYS A 166 3.16 5.44 13.75
C LYS A 166 2.63 6.45 14.76
N LEU A 167 2.35 7.69 14.34
CA LEU A 167 1.76 8.71 15.22
C LEU A 167 0.42 8.23 15.78
N PHE A 168 -0.44 7.63 14.95
CA PHE A 168 -1.72 7.08 15.42
C PHE A 168 -1.51 6.04 16.54
N LEU A 169 -0.60 5.08 16.35
CA LEU A 169 -0.32 4.03 17.32
C LEU A 169 0.27 4.59 18.62
N GLN A 170 1.18 5.57 18.51
CA GLN A 170 1.86 6.18 19.64
C GLN A 170 0.94 7.05 20.51
N ASP A 171 0.11 7.87 19.88
CA ASP A 171 -0.66 8.89 20.59
C ASP A 171 -2.01 8.35 21.10
N TYR A 172 -2.55 7.29 20.49
CA TYR A 172 -3.94 6.87 20.74
C TYR A 172 -4.14 5.42 21.18
N CYS A 173 -3.18 4.53 20.91
CA CYS A 173 -3.25 3.12 21.32
C CYS A 173 -2.42 2.85 22.58
N THR A 174 -2.76 1.81 23.33
CA THR A 174 -1.90 1.34 24.43
C THR A 174 -0.78 0.44 23.90
N GLU A 175 0.31 0.31 24.66
CA GLU A 175 1.41 -0.60 24.30
C GLU A 175 0.93 -2.05 24.12
N GLU A 176 -0.02 -2.50 24.93
CA GLU A 176 -0.65 -3.82 24.82
C GLU A 176 -1.39 -4.00 23.49
N GLN A 177 -2.23 -3.02 23.10
CA GLN A 177 -2.94 -3.06 21.81
C GLN A 177 -1.96 -3.14 20.63
N VAL A 178 -0.88 -2.35 20.67
CA VAL A 178 0.14 -2.34 19.61
C VAL A 178 0.87 -3.68 19.57
N ALA A 179 1.28 -4.22 20.71
CA ALA A 179 1.97 -5.51 20.79
C ALA A 179 1.11 -6.67 20.27
N GLU A 180 -0.19 -6.68 20.59
CA GLU A 180 -1.14 -7.67 20.04
C GLU A 180 -1.27 -7.55 18.52
N GLY A 181 -1.35 -6.33 17.99
CA GLY A 181 -1.40 -6.08 16.56
C GLY A 181 -0.12 -6.51 15.84
N GLU A 182 1.05 -6.24 16.42
CA GLU A 182 2.35 -6.69 15.89
C GLU A 182 2.48 -8.20 15.92
N ALA A 183 2.05 -8.86 17.00
CA ALA A 183 2.03 -10.32 17.11
C ALA A 183 1.09 -10.95 16.07
N SER A 184 -0.08 -10.35 15.84
CA SER A 184 -1.05 -10.81 14.85
C SER A 184 -0.51 -10.65 13.42
N LEU A 185 0.12 -9.52 13.11
CA LEU A 185 0.80 -9.31 11.83
C LEU A 185 1.95 -10.29 11.62
N ALA A 186 2.78 -10.51 12.64
CA ALA A 186 3.86 -11.51 12.59
C ALA A 186 3.32 -12.93 12.38
N SER A 187 2.20 -13.27 13.03
CA SER A 187 1.52 -14.55 12.83
C SER A 187 1.01 -14.69 11.39
N ILE A 188 0.36 -13.66 10.82
CA ILE A 188 -0.11 -13.67 9.43
C ILE A 188 1.07 -13.79 8.44
N LEU A 189 2.15 -13.06 8.66
CA LEU A 189 3.37 -13.17 7.85
C LEU A 189 4.02 -14.55 7.98
N SER A 190 3.93 -15.18 9.15
CA SER A 190 4.43 -16.55 9.38
C SER A 190 3.51 -17.64 8.82
N LEU A 191 2.19 -17.42 8.82
CA LEU A 191 1.18 -18.30 8.21
C LEU A 191 1.21 -18.20 6.68
N HIS A 192 1.66 -17.05 6.17
CA HIS A 192 2.03 -16.82 4.78
C HIS A 192 3.54 -16.93 4.54
N HIS A 193 4.24 -17.85 5.22
CA HIS A 193 5.44 -18.41 4.61
C HIS A 193 5.00 -19.16 3.37
N ALA A 194 4.91 -18.42 2.27
CA ALA A 194 4.94 -19.01 0.96
C ALA A 194 6.16 -19.95 0.91
N PRO A 195 6.03 -21.09 0.23
CA PRO A 195 7.06 -22.10 0.28
C PRO A 195 8.41 -21.47 -0.09
N GLU A 196 9.39 -21.69 0.77
CA GLU A 196 10.72 -21.11 0.70
C GLU A 196 11.73 -22.25 0.55
N PHE A 197 12.66 -22.10 -0.38
CA PHE A 197 13.74 -23.04 -0.60
C PHE A 197 15.07 -22.31 -0.44
N SER A 198 16.01 -22.90 0.29
CA SER A 198 17.37 -22.39 0.37
C SER A 198 18.40 -23.51 0.19
N GLU A 199 19.51 -23.17 -0.46
CA GLU A 199 20.62 -24.10 -0.69
C GLU A 199 21.96 -23.37 -0.64
N GLU A 200 22.97 -24.05 -0.09
CA GLU A 200 24.34 -23.57 -0.09
C GLU A 200 25.11 -24.10 -1.31
N LYS A 201 25.93 -23.24 -1.91
CA LYS A 201 26.85 -23.63 -2.98
C LYS A 201 28.19 -22.93 -2.82
N VAL A 202 29.29 -23.60 -3.18
CA VAL A 202 30.58 -22.93 -3.37
C VAL A 202 30.76 -22.70 -4.86
N VAL A 203 31.07 -21.47 -5.27
CA VAL A 203 31.32 -21.16 -6.67
C VAL A 203 32.82 -21.30 -6.94
N SER A 204 33.22 -22.47 -7.43
CA SER A 204 34.63 -22.77 -7.60
C SER A 204 35.23 -22.07 -8.82
N LYS A 205 36.55 -21.92 -8.84
CA LYS A 205 37.28 -21.47 -10.03
C LYS A 205 36.97 -22.31 -11.28
N VAL A 206 36.80 -23.62 -11.11
CA VAL A 206 36.46 -24.54 -12.20
C VAL A 206 35.08 -24.23 -12.78
N ASP A 207 34.10 -23.85 -11.95
CA ASP A 207 32.77 -23.46 -12.44
C ASP A 207 32.82 -22.20 -13.28
N VAL A 208 33.61 -21.20 -12.84
CA VAL A 208 33.81 -19.92 -13.54
C VAL A 208 34.50 -20.14 -14.89
N GLU A 209 35.56 -20.96 -14.92
CA GLU A 209 36.28 -21.31 -16.16
C GLU A 209 35.38 -22.09 -17.14
N ARG A 210 34.59 -23.05 -16.65
CA ARG A 210 33.63 -23.79 -17.48
C ARG A 210 32.54 -22.88 -18.02
N PHE A 211 32.03 -21.96 -17.20
CA PHE A 211 31.02 -21.01 -17.62
C PHE A 211 31.57 -20.02 -18.65
N ALA A 212 32.80 -19.53 -18.48
CA ALA A 212 33.47 -18.68 -19.47
C ALA A 212 33.61 -19.40 -20.82
N LYS A 213 34.02 -20.68 -20.81
CA LYS A 213 34.11 -21.50 -22.03
C LYS A 213 32.74 -21.74 -22.68
N LEU A 214 31.70 -21.97 -21.89
CA LEU A 214 30.34 -22.23 -22.39
C LEU A 214 29.68 -20.96 -22.95
N SER A 215 29.78 -19.85 -22.23
CA SER A 215 29.12 -18.58 -22.57
C SER A 215 29.90 -17.74 -23.58
N GLY A 216 31.20 -17.97 -23.71
CA GLY A 216 32.11 -17.11 -24.46
C GLY A 216 32.51 -15.83 -23.69
N ASP A 217 32.02 -15.63 -22.46
CA ASP A 217 32.38 -14.48 -21.63
C ASP A 217 33.73 -14.73 -20.94
N THR A 218 34.80 -14.37 -21.65
CA THR A 218 36.18 -14.43 -21.15
C THR A 218 36.68 -13.08 -20.65
N ASN A 219 35.79 -12.21 -20.17
CA ASN A 219 36.21 -10.92 -19.61
C ASN A 219 37.21 -11.14 -18.47
N THR A 220 38.29 -10.35 -18.46
CA THR A 220 39.42 -10.51 -17.54
C THR A 220 39.02 -10.36 -16.07
N VAL A 221 37.89 -9.71 -15.78
CA VAL A 221 37.32 -9.61 -14.42
C VAL A 221 37.00 -10.98 -13.79
N HIS A 222 36.87 -12.03 -14.61
CA HIS A 222 36.61 -13.40 -14.18
C HIS A 222 37.89 -14.22 -13.98
N SER A 223 39.07 -13.59 -14.11
CA SER A 223 40.37 -14.25 -14.05
C SER A 223 41.31 -13.57 -13.05
N GLY A 224 42.32 -14.31 -12.56
CA GLY A 224 43.29 -13.82 -11.58
C GLY A 224 42.88 -13.98 -10.12
N GLU A 225 43.65 -13.38 -9.21
CA GLU A 225 43.53 -13.56 -7.76
C GLU A 225 42.27 -12.92 -7.16
N ASN A 226 41.78 -11.84 -7.77
CA ASN A 226 40.56 -11.12 -7.36
C ASN A 226 39.40 -11.36 -8.34
N ALA A 227 39.33 -12.55 -8.94
CA ALA A 227 38.28 -12.88 -9.89
C ALA A 227 36.87 -12.70 -9.29
N ILE A 228 35.97 -12.11 -10.08
CA ILE A 228 34.55 -11.94 -9.77
C ILE A 228 33.77 -13.03 -10.50
N VAL A 229 32.81 -13.64 -9.83
CA VAL A 229 31.91 -14.63 -10.45
C VAL A 229 31.00 -13.95 -11.47
N HIS A 230 30.78 -14.58 -12.64
CA HIS A 230 29.80 -14.08 -13.61
C HIS A 230 28.41 -13.96 -12.98
N GLY A 231 27.76 -12.79 -13.11
CA GLY A 231 26.38 -12.63 -12.64
C GLY A 231 25.42 -13.61 -13.30
N ALA A 232 25.64 -13.95 -14.57
CA ALA A 232 24.88 -14.95 -15.29
C ALA A 232 25.08 -16.38 -14.75
N LEU A 233 26.26 -16.71 -14.21
CA LEU A 233 26.52 -17.99 -13.54
C LEU A 233 25.70 -18.06 -12.23
N LEU A 234 25.64 -16.98 -11.44
CA LEU A 234 24.77 -16.92 -10.26
C LEU A 234 23.29 -17.11 -10.64
N ASN A 235 22.85 -16.45 -11.71
CA ASN A 235 21.48 -16.61 -12.22
C ASN A 235 21.18 -18.05 -12.64
N SER A 236 22.16 -18.77 -13.19
CA SER A 236 21.97 -20.18 -13.57
C SER A 236 21.63 -21.08 -12.38
N TYR A 237 22.17 -20.79 -11.19
CA TYR A 237 21.83 -21.53 -9.98
C TYR A 237 20.42 -21.22 -9.48
N VAL A 238 20.02 -19.95 -9.52
CA VAL A 238 18.64 -19.54 -9.25
C VAL A 238 17.69 -20.24 -10.22
N SER A 239 18.02 -20.23 -11.52
CA SER A 239 17.25 -20.90 -12.58
C SER A 239 17.08 -22.39 -12.32
N SER A 240 18.12 -23.07 -11.82
CA SER A 240 18.03 -24.49 -11.45
C SER A 240 17.02 -24.71 -10.33
N ILE A 241 17.01 -23.86 -9.30
CA ILE A 241 16.08 -24.00 -8.17
C ILE A 241 14.65 -23.75 -8.64
N ILE A 242 14.40 -22.64 -9.34
CA ILE A 242 13.04 -22.27 -9.77
C ILE A 242 12.45 -23.18 -10.84
N GLY A 243 13.31 -23.82 -11.65
CA GLY A 243 12.87 -24.75 -12.70
C GLY A 243 12.66 -26.19 -12.24
N THR A 244 13.26 -26.60 -11.10
CA THR A 244 13.28 -28.02 -10.70
C THR A 244 12.85 -28.29 -9.26
N LYS A 245 13.17 -27.40 -8.31
CA LYS A 245 12.98 -27.66 -6.88
C LYS A 245 11.73 -26.98 -6.34
N LEU A 246 11.62 -25.67 -6.54
CA LEU A 246 10.53 -24.84 -6.03
C LEU A 246 10.16 -23.82 -7.10
N PRO A 247 8.97 -23.88 -7.73
CA PRO A 247 7.76 -24.58 -7.27
C PRO A 247 7.74 -26.08 -7.52
N GLY A 248 8.53 -26.57 -8.48
CA GLY A 248 8.63 -27.98 -8.83
C GLY A 248 9.07 -28.21 -10.28
N HIS A 249 9.29 -29.48 -10.64
CA HIS A 249 9.72 -29.86 -11.99
C HIS A 249 8.70 -29.43 -13.06
N GLY A 250 9.22 -28.98 -14.21
CA GLY A 250 8.40 -28.56 -15.34
C GLY A 250 7.96 -27.10 -15.29
N THR A 251 8.47 -26.33 -14.32
CA THR A 251 8.26 -24.89 -14.23
C THR A 251 9.07 -24.16 -15.31
N VAL A 252 8.43 -23.23 -16.02
CA VAL A 252 9.07 -22.40 -17.04
C VAL A 252 9.21 -20.97 -16.55
N VAL A 253 10.40 -20.40 -16.65
CA VAL A 253 10.65 -18.98 -16.33
C VAL A 253 10.10 -18.11 -17.47
N VAL A 254 9.13 -17.25 -17.18
CA VAL A 254 8.49 -16.34 -18.14
C VAL A 254 9.22 -15.00 -18.20
N SER A 255 9.57 -14.46 -17.04
CA SER A 255 10.34 -13.21 -16.95
C SER A 255 11.18 -13.20 -15.69
N GLN A 256 12.32 -12.52 -15.74
CA GLN A 256 13.19 -12.28 -14.59
C GLN A 256 13.69 -10.85 -14.61
N LYS A 257 13.66 -10.20 -13.45
CA LYS A 257 14.27 -8.88 -13.23
C LYS A 257 15.11 -8.93 -11.97
N PHE A 258 16.40 -8.63 -12.08
CA PHE A 258 17.33 -8.71 -10.96
C PHE A 258 18.45 -7.68 -11.07
N ARG A 259 19.15 -7.51 -9.95
CA ARG A 259 20.32 -6.63 -9.81
C ARG A 259 21.45 -7.36 -9.08
N PHE A 260 22.67 -6.80 -9.18
CA PHE A 260 23.88 -7.29 -8.52
C PHE A 260 24.43 -6.23 -7.56
N PRO A 261 23.96 -6.16 -6.30
CA PRO A 261 24.34 -5.08 -5.39
C PRO A 261 25.82 -5.12 -4.99
N ASN A 262 26.45 -6.30 -5.00
CA ASN A 262 27.83 -6.51 -4.61
C ASN A 262 28.50 -7.58 -5.49
N PRO A 263 29.84 -7.53 -5.68
CA PRO A 263 30.56 -8.60 -6.36
C PRO A 263 30.61 -9.88 -5.51
N CYS A 264 30.46 -11.03 -6.16
CA CYS A 264 30.71 -12.35 -5.56
C CYS A 264 32.11 -12.82 -5.95
N ARG A 265 32.92 -13.26 -4.98
CA ARG A 265 34.29 -13.73 -5.23
C ARG A 265 34.33 -15.22 -5.54
N VAL A 266 35.32 -15.64 -6.32
CA VAL A 266 35.59 -17.05 -6.57
C VAL A 266 35.94 -17.78 -5.27
N ASP A 267 35.54 -19.04 -5.17
CA ASP A 267 35.64 -19.92 -4.00
C ASP A 267 34.85 -19.44 -2.76
N GLU A 268 34.01 -18.42 -2.92
CA GLU A 268 33.08 -17.98 -1.89
C GLU A 268 31.89 -18.93 -1.79
N LYS A 269 31.48 -19.24 -0.56
CA LYS A 269 30.26 -19.97 -0.28
C LYS A 269 29.08 -19.02 -0.30
N ILE A 270 28.09 -19.33 -1.13
CA ILE A 270 26.85 -18.58 -1.28
C ILE A 270 25.66 -19.37 -0.72
N ILE A 271 24.64 -18.64 -0.28
CA ILE A 271 23.31 -19.13 0.08
C ILE A 271 22.36 -18.56 -0.98
N ILE A 272 21.65 -19.44 -1.67
CA ILE A 272 20.63 -19.06 -2.64
C ILE A 272 19.28 -19.35 -2.00
N SER A 273 18.41 -18.35 -1.90
CA SER A 273 17.04 -18.51 -1.41
C SER A 273 16.02 -18.08 -2.46
N VAL A 274 14.89 -18.77 -2.46
CA VAL A 274 13.73 -18.48 -3.32
C VAL A 274 12.48 -18.55 -2.44
N GLU A 275 11.68 -17.51 -2.51
CA GLU A 275 10.41 -17.37 -1.80
C GLU A 275 9.29 -17.12 -2.81
N ILE A 276 8.25 -17.96 -2.80
CA ILE A 276 7.07 -17.70 -3.62
C ILE A 276 6.35 -16.45 -3.07
N LYS A 277 5.87 -15.55 -3.92
CA LYS A 277 5.15 -14.33 -3.48
C LYS A 277 3.65 -14.40 -3.74
N GLY A 278 3.24 -15.26 -4.66
CA GLY A 278 1.82 -15.50 -4.93
C GLY A 278 1.62 -16.31 -6.20
N GLU A 279 0.42 -16.87 -6.31
CA GLU A 279 -0.01 -17.67 -7.45
C GLU A 279 -1.33 -17.11 -8.00
N ARG A 280 -1.41 -17.00 -9.34
CA ARG A 280 -2.64 -16.67 -10.05
C ARG A 280 -2.77 -17.57 -11.28
N ARG A 281 -3.73 -18.50 -11.23
CA ARG A 281 -3.96 -19.53 -12.28
C ARG A 281 -2.72 -20.40 -12.46
N LYS A 282 -2.01 -20.27 -13.59
CA LYS A 282 -0.77 -20.98 -13.89
C LYS A 282 0.48 -20.11 -13.69
N LEU A 283 0.31 -18.83 -13.40
CA LEU A 283 1.41 -17.89 -13.21
C LEU A 283 1.72 -17.78 -11.72
N MET A 284 2.99 -17.91 -11.39
CA MET A 284 3.50 -17.76 -10.04
C MET A 284 4.60 -16.70 -10.03
N THR A 285 4.62 -15.86 -9.01
CA THR A 285 5.69 -14.89 -8.81
C THR A 285 6.57 -15.38 -7.67
N CYS A 286 7.89 -15.27 -7.80
CA CYS A 286 8.82 -15.52 -6.71
C CYS A 286 9.85 -14.41 -6.57
N PHE A 287 10.32 -14.19 -5.35
CA PHE A 287 11.52 -13.42 -5.07
C PHE A 287 12.69 -14.38 -4.85
N PHE A 288 13.87 -14.03 -5.32
CA PHE A 288 15.07 -14.82 -5.08
C PHE A 288 16.23 -13.93 -4.64
N LYS A 289 17.14 -14.53 -3.88
CA LYS A 289 18.28 -13.84 -3.29
C LYS A 289 19.49 -14.75 -3.26
N VAL A 290 20.66 -14.20 -3.55
CA VAL A 290 21.95 -14.86 -3.40
C VAL A 290 22.79 -14.02 -2.45
N MET A 291 23.22 -14.64 -1.36
CA MET A 291 24.04 -14.00 -0.34
C MET A 291 25.34 -14.75 -0.15
N THR A 292 26.40 -14.05 0.21
CA THR A 292 27.64 -14.67 0.69
C THR A 292 27.42 -15.21 2.10
N LYS A 293 27.91 -16.41 2.40
CA LYS A 293 27.77 -16.99 3.74
C LYS A 293 28.65 -16.30 4.77
N SER A 294 29.83 -15.86 4.35
CA SER A 294 30.88 -15.26 5.20
C SER A 294 30.43 -13.97 5.91
N ASN A 295 29.74 -13.09 5.19
CA ASN A 295 29.39 -11.74 5.66
C ASN A 295 27.95 -11.32 5.30
N GLN A 296 27.11 -12.25 4.83
CA GLN A 296 25.69 -12.03 4.54
C GLN A 296 25.44 -10.90 3.52
N LYS A 297 26.41 -10.61 2.64
CA LYS A 297 26.26 -9.60 1.59
C LYS A 297 25.39 -10.14 0.46
N ILE A 298 24.44 -9.33 0.02
CA ILE A 298 23.59 -9.63 -1.13
C ILE A 298 24.39 -9.38 -2.40
N VAL A 299 24.66 -10.45 -3.15
CA VAL A 299 25.41 -10.37 -4.42
C VAL A 299 24.49 -10.40 -5.63
N MET A 300 23.29 -10.98 -5.48
CA MET A 300 22.24 -10.96 -6.49
C MET A 300 20.87 -11.02 -5.80
N GLU A 301 19.90 -10.28 -6.29
CA GLU A 301 18.50 -10.41 -5.86
C GLU A 301 17.55 -9.95 -6.97
N GLY A 302 16.34 -10.49 -6.96
CA GLY A 302 15.33 -10.12 -7.95
C GLY A 302 14.05 -10.91 -7.85
N GLU A 303 13.21 -10.72 -8.87
CA GLU A 303 11.90 -11.33 -9.00
C GLU A 303 11.82 -12.13 -10.31
N ALA A 304 11.09 -13.24 -10.28
CA ALA A 304 10.75 -14.03 -11.45
C ALA A 304 9.25 -14.26 -11.55
N GLN A 305 8.74 -14.26 -12.78
CA GLN A 305 7.44 -14.84 -13.10
C GLN A 305 7.65 -16.23 -13.70
N LEU A 306 6.89 -17.19 -13.21
CA LEU A 306 6.99 -18.60 -13.51
C LEU A 306 5.66 -19.10 -14.05
N LEU A 307 5.72 -20.01 -15.02
CA LEU A 307 4.58 -20.73 -15.55
C LEU A 307 4.65 -22.18 -15.06
N MET A 308 3.62 -22.59 -14.33
CA MET A 308 3.47 -23.94 -13.80
C MET A 308 3.07 -24.94 -14.89
N PRO A 309 3.58 -26.19 -14.85
CA PRO A 309 3.20 -27.22 -15.81
C PRO A 309 1.70 -27.56 -15.67
N GLU A 310 1.09 -28.04 -16.76
CA GLU A 310 -0.28 -28.52 -16.70
C GLU A 310 -0.34 -29.78 -15.82
N LYS A 311 -1.29 -29.81 -14.86
CA LYS A 311 -1.60 -31.05 -14.15
C LYS A 311 -2.08 -32.06 -15.19
N LYS A 312 -1.26 -33.07 -15.49
CA LYS A 312 -1.77 -34.27 -16.19
C LYS A 312 -2.84 -34.87 -15.30
N SER A 313 -4.08 -34.94 -15.81
CA SER A 313 -5.09 -35.81 -15.22
C SER A 313 -4.51 -37.22 -15.21
N LEU A 314 -4.28 -37.76 -14.01
CA LEU A 314 -4.04 -39.18 -13.85
C LEU A 314 -5.37 -39.86 -14.20
N ASN A 315 -5.49 -40.32 -15.44
CA ASN A 315 -6.52 -41.26 -15.87
C ASN A 315 -6.11 -42.67 -15.47
#